data_AF-A0AAU0KYB5-F1
#
_entry.id   AF-A0AAU0KYB5-F1
#
_cell.length_a   1.000
_cell.length_b   1.000
_cell.length_c   1.000
_cell.angle_alpha   90.00
_cell.angle_beta   90.00
_cell.angle_gamma   90.00
#
_symmetry.space_group_name_H-M   'P 1'
#
loop_
_entity.id
_entity.type
_entity.pdbx_description
1 polymer ?
#
loop_
_entity_poly.entity_id
_entity_poly.type
_entity_poly.pdbx_seq_one_letter_code
_entity_poly.pdbx_strand_id
1 'polypeptide(L)'
;MIATLNKSKTALSINKQEFKAALTKIGAAIDKQIAGLKKAKQSYDPAEMAREVIAEANIFEAIIEGFNEAEGTNLKLADITNIDAAQEWIDEFLEKYSQI
;
A
#
# COMPACT_ATOMS: atom_id res chain seq x y z
N MET A 1 -17.45 33.07 -9.28
CA MET A 1 -17.31 32.64 -7.88
C MET A 1 -15.85 32.27 -7.64
N ILE A 2 -15.18 32.92 -6.69
CA ILE A 2 -13.87 32.47 -6.21
C ILE A 2 -14.17 31.26 -5.33
N ALA A 3 -13.75 30.07 -5.76
CA ALA A 3 -13.83 28.88 -4.93
C ALA A 3 -12.97 29.13 -3.69
N THR A 4 -13.60 29.30 -2.54
CA THR A 4 -12.91 29.41 -1.27
C THR A 4 -12.28 28.05 -0.98
N LEU A 5 -10.99 27.91 -1.27
CA LEU A 5 -10.15 26.78 -0.87
C LEU A 5 -10.18 26.68 0.65
N ASN A 6 -10.93 25.71 1.17
CA ASN A 6 -10.80 25.31 2.56
C ASN A 6 -9.48 24.53 2.68
N LYS A 7 -8.39 25.23 3.04
CA LYS A 7 -7.00 24.72 3.17
C LYS A 7 -6.82 23.69 4.31
N SER A 8 -7.88 23.01 4.74
CA SER A 8 -7.99 22.36 6.04
C SER A 8 -8.45 20.90 5.95
N LYS A 9 -8.21 20.21 4.83
CA LYS A 9 -8.08 18.75 4.91
C LYS A 9 -6.75 18.47 5.59
N THR A 10 -6.76 18.41 6.93
CA THR A 10 -5.62 18.05 7.79
C THR A 10 -5.58 16.54 8.06
N ALA A 11 -6.40 15.77 7.36
CA ALA A 11 -6.61 14.36 7.61
C ALA A 11 -6.88 13.64 6.29
N LEU A 12 -6.14 12.58 6.04
CA LEU A 12 -6.41 11.60 4.98
C LEU A 12 -7.10 10.39 5.60
N SER A 13 -8.14 9.90 4.95
CA SER A 13 -8.66 8.57 5.22
C SER A 13 -8.43 7.73 3.98
N ILE A 14 -7.72 6.62 4.15
CA ILE A 14 -7.41 5.71 3.06
C ILE A 14 -8.68 4.96 2.68
N ASN A 15 -9.05 5.05 1.40
CA ASN A 15 -10.14 4.28 0.85
C ASN A 15 -9.76 2.79 0.78
N LYS A 16 -10.54 1.94 1.46
CA LYS A 16 -10.32 0.48 1.51
C LYS A 16 -10.23 -0.17 0.13
N GLN A 17 -11.12 0.21 -0.79
CA GLN A 17 -11.19 -0.41 -2.11
C GLN A 17 -9.98 -0.04 -2.96
N GLU A 18 -9.59 1.24 -2.95
CA GLU A 18 -8.40 1.70 -3.68
C GLU A 18 -7.12 1.12 -3.09
N PHE A 19 -7.02 1.04 -1.77
CA PHE A 19 -5.88 0.43 -1.09
C PHE A 19 -5.74 -1.06 -1.40
N LYS A 20 -6.83 -1.82 -1.31
CA LYS A 20 -6.83 -3.24 -1.68
C LYS A 20 -6.53 -3.45 -3.17
N ALA A 21 -6.96 -2.53 -4.04
CA ALA A 21 -6.60 -2.58 -5.46
C ALA A 21 -5.09 -2.34 -5.68
N ALA A 22 -4.48 -1.40 -4.95
CA ALA A 22 -3.03 -1.18 -4.97
C ALA A 22 -2.27 -2.41 -4.47
N LEU A 23 -2.69 -2.99 -3.33
CA LEU A 23 -2.13 -4.24 -2.80
C LEU A 23 -2.23 -5.40 -3.81
N THR A 24 -3.35 -5.50 -4.54
CA THR A 24 -3.54 -6.53 -5.56
C THR A 24 -2.52 -6.40 -6.70
N LYS A 25 -2.24 -5.17 -7.15
CA LYS A 25 -1.21 -4.92 -8.19
C LYS A 25 0.18 -5.32 -7.71
N ILE A 26 0.52 -5.00 -6.46
CA ILE A 26 1.80 -5.40 -5.85
C ILE A 26 1.85 -6.93 -5.68
N GLY A 27 0.75 -7.55 -5.30
CA GLY A 27 0.61 -9.00 -5.22
C GLY A 27 0.94 -9.71 -6.52
N ALA A 28 0.47 -9.20 -7.65
CA ALA A 28 0.81 -9.76 -8.95
C ALA A 28 2.32 -9.72 -9.24
N ALA A 29 3.02 -8.68 -8.77
CA ALA A 29 4.48 -8.59 -8.88
C ALA A 29 5.18 -9.60 -7.95
N ILE A 30 4.71 -9.74 -6.71
CA ILE A 30 5.21 -10.73 -5.74
C ILE A 30 5.03 -12.16 -6.30
N ASP A 31 3.83 -12.49 -6.78
CA ASP A 31 3.52 -13.82 -7.33
C ASP A 31 4.45 -14.16 -8.50
N LYS A 32 4.79 -13.17 -9.33
CA LYS A 32 5.74 -13.32 -10.44
C LYS A 32 7.17 -13.58 -9.94
N GLN A 33 7.61 -12.89 -8.89
CA GLN A 33 8.93 -13.13 -8.29
C GLN A 33 9.02 -14.53 -7.67
N ILE A 34 8.02 -14.91 -6.86
CA ILE A 34 7.87 -16.26 -6.28
C ILE A 34 7.96 -17.34 -7.35
N ALA A 35 7.21 -17.19 -8.46
CA ALA A 35 7.24 -18.13 -9.57
C ALA A 35 8.63 -18.22 -10.23
N GLY A 36 9.35 -17.11 -10.34
CA GLY A 36 10.72 -17.06 -10.86
C GLY A 36 11.70 -17.83 -9.97
N LEU A 37 11.66 -17.57 -8.66
CA LEU A 37 12.53 -18.23 -7.67
C LEU A 37 12.25 -19.72 -7.55
N LYS A 38 10.97 -20.12 -7.60
CA LYS A 38 10.56 -21.52 -7.65
C LYS A 38 11.14 -22.24 -8.87
N LYS A 39 11.13 -21.59 -10.04
CA LYS A 39 11.76 -22.14 -11.26
C LYS A 39 13.28 -22.24 -11.12
N ALA A 40 13.90 -21.27 -10.46
CA ALA A 40 15.33 -21.27 -10.16
C ALA A 40 15.75 -22.26 -9.05
N LYS A 41 14.79 -22.96 -8.42
CA LYS A 41 14.99 -23.86 -7.27
C LYS A 41 15.72 -23.19 -6.09
N GLN A 42 15.56 -21.89 -5.95
CA GLN A 42 16.08 -21.17 -4.79
C GLN A 42 15.15 -21.38 -3.60
N SER A 43 15.72 -21.50 -2.39
CA SER A 43 14.94 -21.44 -1.15
C SER A 43 14.60 -19.99 -0.87
N TYR A 44 13.34 -19.74 -0.52
CA TYR A 44 12.83 -18.44 -0.11
C TYR A 44 11.64 -18.66 0.83
N ASP A 45 11.39 -17.69 1.70
CA ASP A 45 10.14 -17.60 2.46
C ASP A 45 9.19 -16.65 1.68
N PRO A 46 8.06 -17.15 1.13
CA PRO A 46 7.11 -16.32 0.39
C PRO A 46 6.54 -15.16 1.23
N ALA A 47 6.35 -15.36 2.54
CA ALA A 47 5.79 -14.35 3.42
C ALA A 47 6.81 -13.26 3.76
N GLU A 48 8.07 -13.64 4.00
CA GLU A 48 9.16 -12.67 4.22
C GLU A 48 9.36 -11.79 2.97
N MET A 49 9.43 -12.42 1.79
CA MET A 49 9.54 -11.71 0.52
C MET A 49 8.37 -10.76 0.27
N ALA A 50 7.14 -11.20 0.54
CA ALA A 50 5.97 -10.35 0.36
C ALA A 50 6.00 -9.12 1.28
N ARG A 51 6.48 -9.28 2.54
CA ARG A 51 6.65 -8.16 3.47
C ARG A 51 7.69 -7.17 2.96
N GLU A 52 8.84 -7.65 2.49
CA GLU A 52 9.89 -6.80 1.93
C GLU A 52 9.39 -6.00 0.73
N VAL A 53 8.74 -6.66 -0.24
CA VAL A 53 8.24 -5.98 -1.44
C VAL A 53 7.14 -4.96 -1.12
N ILE A 54 6.26 -5.24 -0.15
CA ILE A 54 5.24 -4.26 0.29
C ILE A 54 5.90 -3.06 0.99
N ALA A 55 6.90 -3.32 1.83
CA ALA A 55 7.66 -2.26 2.50
C ALA A 55 8.39 -1.40 1.48
N GLU A 56 9.08 -1.99 0.50
CA GLU A 56 9.76 -1.26 -0.59
C GLU A 56 8.79 -0.46 -1.45
N ALA A 57 7.57 -0.96 -1.66
CA ALA A 57 6.55 -0.26 -2.45
C ALA A 57 6.02 1.01 -1.76
N ASN A 58 6.27 1.20 -0.45
CA ASN A 58 5.86 2.37 0.33
C ASN A 58 4.43 2.84 -0.01
N ILE A 59 3.47 1.91 -0.01
CA ILE A 59 2.09 2.15 -0.49
C ILE A 59 1.46 3.39 0.15
N PHE A 60 1.72 3.60 1.44
CA PHE A 60 1.23 4.77 2.15
C PHE A 60 1.77 6.08 1.59
N GLU A 61 3.07 6.16 1.28
CA GLU A 61 3.68 7.34 0.68
C GLU A 61 3.13 7.58 -0.73
N ALA A 62 3.02 6.54 -1.55
CA ALA A 62 2.47 6.65 -2.90
C ALA A 62 1.03 7.21 -2.92
N ILE A 63 0.20 6.81 -1.95
CA ILE A 63 -1.17 7.31 -1.81
C ILE A 63 -1.18 8.77 -1.35
N ILE A 64 -0.34 9.12 -0.38
CA ILE A 64 -0.23 10.50 0.12
C ILE A 64 0.28 11.44 -0.98
N GLU A 65 1.32 11.04 -1.72
CA GLU A 65 1.85 11.82 -2.83
C GLU A 65 0.81 12.04 -3.91
N GLY A 66 0.08 11.00 -4.33
CA GLY A 66 -0.98 11.14 -5.32
C GLY A 66 -2.12 12.07 -4.86
N PHE A 67 -2.49 12.02 -3.57
CA PHE A 67 -3.48 12.93 -3.01
C PHE A 67 -2.95 14.37 -2.91
N ASN A 68 -1.70 14.55 -2.49
CA ASN A 68 -1.03 15.84 -2.41
C ASN A 68 -0.95 16.50 -3.79
N GLU A 69 -0.60 15.74 -4.83
CA GLU A 69 -0.53 16.22 -6.21
C GLU A 69 -1.91 16.58 -6.77
N ALA A 70 -2.92 15.73 -6.58
CA ALA A 70 -4.26 15.95 -7.11
C ALA A 70 -5.00 17.12 -6.45
N GLU A 71 -4.90 17.25 -5.12
CA GLU A 71 -5.64 18.23 -4.34
C GLU A 71 -4.79 19.46 -3.96
N GLY A 72 -3.51 19.50 -4.33
CA GLY A 72 -2.58 20.58 -3.97
C GLY A 72 -2.36 20.67 -2.45
N THR A 73 -2.27 19.53 -1.78
CA THR A 73 -2.11 19.44 -0.32
C THR A 73 -0.68 19.04 0.08
N ASN A 74 -0.39 19.02 1.38
CA ASN A 74 0.93 18.66 1.92
C ASN A 74 0.77 17.75 3.15
N LEU A 75 -0.04 16.71 2.98
CA LEU A 75 -0.30 15.68 3.99
C LEU A 75 0.93 14.79 4.17
N LYS A 76 1.05 14.23 5.37
CA LYS A 76 2.08 13.29 5.80
C LYS A 76 1.45 12.02 6.33
N LEU A 77 2.28 11.00 6.58
CA LEU A 77 1.84 9.73 7.16
C LEU A 77 1.05 9.90 8.47
N ALA A 78 1.48 10.86 9.31
CA ALA A 78 0.83 11.19 10.58
C ALA A 78 -0.58 11.77 10.42
N ASP A 79 -0.94 12.24 9.22
CA ASP A 79 -2.26 12.79 8.91
C ASP A 79 -3.23 11.68 8.45
N ILE A 80 -2.79 10.42 8.32
CA ILE A 80 -3.67 9.28 8.06
C ILE A 80 -4.44 8.93 9.32
N THR A 81 -5.77 9.01 9.24
CA THR A 81 -6.68 8.80 10.38
C THR A 81 -7.06 7.35 10.65
N ASN A 82 -6.86 6.48 9.67
CA ASN A 82 -7.22 5.05 9.74
C ASN A 82 -6.03 4.15 9.39
N ILE A 83 -4.83 4.53 9.83
CA ILE A 83 -3.59 3.78 9.52
C ILE A 83 -3.65 2.36 10.07
N ASP A 84 -4.22 2.16 11.26
CA ASP A 84 -4.39 0.84 11.87
C ASP A 84 -5.25 -0.08 11.00
N ALA A 85 -6.39 0.44 10.49
CA ALA A 85 -7.25 -0.32 9.59
C ALA A 85 -6.56 -0.64 8.26
N ALA A 86 -5.74 0.28 7.75
CA ALA A 86 -4.96 0.03 6.54
C ALA A 86 -3.86 -1.02 6.77
N GLN A 87 -3.24 -1.03 7.96
CA GLN A 87 -2.30 -2.05 8.37
C GLN A 87 -2.97 -3.43 8.49
N GLU A 88 -4.16 -3.50 9.09
CA GLU A 88 -4.95 -4.75 9.12
C GLU A 88 -5.20 -5.30 7.71
N TRP A 89 -5.46 -4.44 6.71
CA TRP A 89 -5.64 -4.89 5.33
C TRP A 89 -4.35 -5.40 4.67
N ILE A 90 -3.19 -4.86 5.07
CA ILE A 90 -1.88 -5.40 4.67
C ILE A 90 -1.70 -6.78 5.29
N ASP A 91 -1.98 -6.91 6.58
CA ASP A 91 -1.81 -8.17 7.31
C ASP A 91 -2.72 -9.27 6.73
N GLU A 92 -4.02 -8.97 6.52
CA GLU A 92 -4.97 -9.84 5.81
C GLU A 92 -4.42 -10.27 4.43
N PHE A 93 -3.78 -9.34 3.71
CA PHE A 93 -3.22 -9.64 2.40
C PHE A 93 -1.97 -10.52 2.48
N LEU A 94 -1.14 -10.34 3.50
CA LEU A 94 0.09 -11.10 3.74
C LEU A 94 -0.18 -12.53 4.22
N GLU A 95 -1.31 -12.77 4.89
CA GLU A 95 -1.71 -14.12 5.32
C GLU A 95 -1.70 -15.12 4.16
N LYS A 96 -2.09 -14.70 2.95
CA LYS A 96 -2.10 -15.58 1.78
C LYS A 96 -0.71 -16.11 1.39
N TYR A 97 0.35 -15.37 1.72
CA TYR A 97 1.75 -15.77 1.48
C TYR A 97 2.31 -16.60 2.63
N SER A 98 1.73 -16.51 3.82
CA SER A 98 2.10 -17.33 4.98
C SER A 98 1.55 -18.76 4.91
N GLN A 99 0.65 -19.04 3.96
CA GLN A 99 0.03 -20.36 3.73
C GLN A 99 0.65 -21.13 2.55
N ILE A 100 1.70 -20.60 1.91
CA ILE A 100 2.36 -21.17 0.71
C ILE A 100 3.57 -22.01 1.13
#